data_AF-A0A4Y2LUN9-F1
#
_entry.id   AF-A0A4Y2LUN9-F1
#
_cell.length_a   1.000
_cell.length_b   1.000
_cell.length_c   1.000
_cell.angle_alpha   90.00
_cell.angle_beta   90.00
_cell.angle_gamma   90.00
#
_symmetry.space_group_name_H-M   'P 1'
#
loop_
_entity.id
_entity.type
_entity.pdbx_description
1 polymer ?
#
loop_
_entity_poly.entity_id
_entity_poly.type
_entity_poly.pdbx_seq_one_letter_code
_entity_poly.pdbx_strand_id
1 'polypeptide(L)'
;MCGCSDLFTNLCDRLQQTKASLQRPYTNQILASAEIFEFCQEHLKGITFTCIKDEEIIQHHNNKLLNRFENSVAITGARSFHCFVPVSESNLRCFITSQVREYEIHSTTKAVQITLHTRDSIACVYDGQWWLAEVNDISDINKDVLVIFYHPAGPRTALRKRRKTKLGCP
;
A
#
# COMPACT_ATOMS: atom_id res chain seq x y z
N MET A 1 -22.53 -7.13 5.32
CA MET A 1 -22.92 -6.52 4.03
C MET A 1 -22.77 -5.01 4.19
N CYS A 2 -21.60 -4.46 3.88
CA CYS A 2 -21.41 -3.01 3.82
C CYS A 2 -20.40 -2.72 2.69
N GLY A 3 -20.54 -1.57 2.04
CA GLY A 3 -19.47 -1.03 1.19
C GLY A 3 -19.74 -0.93 -0.31
N CYS A 4 -20.95 -0.57 -0.74
CA CYS A 4 -21.14 -0.14 -2.14
C CYS A 4 -21.95 1.16 -2.31
N SER A 5 -22.55 1.69 -1.24
CA SER A 5 -23.35 2.93 -1.29
C SER A 5 -22.49 4.20 -1.32
N ASP A 6 -21.35 4.22 -0.65
CA ASP A 6 -20.68 5.50 -0.31
C ASP A 6 -19.88 6.11 -1.48
N LEU A 7 -19.53 5.28 -2.47
CA LEU A 7 -18.84 5.70 -3.70
C LEU A 7 -19.80 6.34 -4.71
N PHE A 8 -21.06 5.89 -4.77
CA PHE A 8 -22.05 6.46 -5.67
C PHE A 8 -22.57 7.81 -5.18
N THR A 9 -22.74 8.00 -3.87
CA THR A 9 -23.19 9.27 -3.29
C THR A 9 -22.17 10.39 -3.53
N ASN A 10 -20.87 10.13 -3.25
CA ASN A 10 -19.80 11.12 -3.45
C ASN A 10 -19.64 11.57 -4.92
N LEU A 11 -19.88 10.69 -5.89
CA LEU A 11 -19.76 11.04 -7.31
C LEU A 11 -20.96 11.86 -7.80
N CYS A 12 -22.17 11.52 -7.38
CA CYS A 12 -23.37 12.30 -7.68
C CYS A 12 -23.30 13.71 -7.07
N ASP A 13 -22.78 13.84 -5.86
CA ASP A 13 -22.65 15.12 -5.15
C ASP A 13 -21.68 16.06 -5.86
N ARG A 14 -20.51 15.56 -6.31
CA ARG A 14 -19.55 16.37 -7.09
C ARG A 14 -20.13 16.82 -8.44
N LEU A 15 -20.88 15.97 -9.13
CA LEU A 15 -21.47 16.33 -10.42
C LEU A 15 -22.55 17.40 -10.26
N GLN A 16 -23.38 17.33 -9.21
CA GLN A 16 -24.38 18.34 -8.91
C GLN A 16 -23.75 19.67 -8.47
N GLN A 17 -22.69 19.63 -7.65
CA GLN A 17 -21.91 20.82 -7.27
C GLN A 17 -21.26 21.49 -8.48
N THR A 18 -20.58 20.71 -9.33
CA THR A 18 -19.91 21.24 -10.53
C THR A 18 -20.91 21.90 -11.47
N LYS A 19 -22.07 21.26 -11.67
CA LYS A 19 -23.16 21.81 -12.47
C LYS A 19 -23.72 23.09 -11.86
N ALA A 20 -23.96 23.13 -10.55
CA ALA A 20 -24.44 24.31 -9.86
C ALA A 20 -23.44 25.47 -9.93
N SER A 21 -22.14 25.21 -9.72
CA SER A 21 -21.09 26.23 -9.81
C SER A 21 -20.93 26.77 -11.24
N LEU A 22 -21.09 25.94 -12.27
CA LEU A 22 -21.10 26.36 -13.67
C LEU A 22 -22.33 27.19 -14.04
N GLN A 23 -23.46 26.98 -13.36
CA GLN A 23 -24.69 27.72 -13.58
C GLN A 23 -24.77 29.03 -12.78
N ARG A 24 -23.84 29.26 -11.84
CA ARG A 24 -23.79 30.48 -11.05
C ARG A 24 -23.05 31.61 -11.79
N PRO A 25 -23.46 32.88 -11.59
CA PRO A 25 -22.66 34.03 -12.01
C PRO A 25 -21.25 33.95 -11.41
N TYR A 26 -20.26 34.56 -12.08
CA TYR A 26 -18.85 34.59 -11.66
C TYR A 26 -18.62 35.07 -10.21
N THR A 27 -19.61 35.70 -9.60
CA THR A 27 -19.55 36.28 -8.25
C THR A 27 -19.96 35.34 -7.11
N ASN A 28 -20.44 34.10 -7.36
CA ASN A 28 -20.94 33.18 -6.31
C ASN A 28 -20.47 31.72 -6.47
N GLN A 29 -19.26 31.51 -6.99
CA GLN A 29 -18.71 30.16 -7.19
C GLN A 29 -18.46 29.46 -5.86
N ILE A 30 -18.63 28.14 -5.83
CA ILE A 30 -18.32 27.31 -4.65
C ILE A 30 -16.84 26.95 -4.75
N LEU A 31 -15.99 27.61 -3.97
CA LEU A 31 -14.54 27.49 -4.06
C LEU A 31 -13.92 26.80 -2.84
N ALA A 32 -14.57 26.90 -1.68
CA ALA A 32 -14.08 26.33 -0.43
C ALA A 32 -14.88 25.12 0.03
N SER A 33 -14.21 24.20 0.75
CA SER A 33 -14.83 23.00 1.33
C SER A 33 -16.01 23.30 2.25
N ALA A 34 -15.98 24.44 2.95
CA ALA A 34 -17.08 24.89 3.80
C ALA A 34 -18.31 25.26 2.96
N GLU A 35 -18.13 25.96 1.84
CA GLU A 35 -19.21 26.35 0.93
C GLU A 35 -19.84 25.13 0.24
N ILE A 36 -19.02 24.12 -0.05
CA ILE A 36 -19.48 22.81 -0.54
C ILE A 36 -20.41 22.15 0.47
N PHE A 37 -20.02 22.15 1.75
CA PHE A 37 -20.81 21.55 2.83
C PHE A 37 -22.17 22.26 2.99
N GLU A 38 -22.18 23.60 3.02
CA GLU A 38 -23.42 24.38 3.12
C GLU A 38 -24.34 24.11 1.92
N PHE A 39 -23.79 24.11 0.70
CA PHE A 39 -24.55 23.80 -0.51
C PHE A 39 -25.20 22.41 -0.44
N CYS A 40 -24.45 21.40 -0.02
CA CYS A 40 -24.94 20.04 0.15
C CYS A 40 -26.05 19.95 1.19
N GLN A 41 -25.88 20.57 2.35
CA GLN A 41 -26.91 20.59 3.39
C GLN A 41 -28.23 21.23 2.91
N GLU A 42 -28.13 22.34 2.18
CA GLU A 42 -29.29 23.08 1.71
C GLU A 42 -30.05 22.34 0.58
N HIS A 43 -29.32 21.70 -0.34
CA HIS A 43 -29.88 21.22 -1.61
C HIS A 43 -30.08 19.70 -1.67
N LEU A 44 -29.34 18.92 -0.87
CA LEU A 44 -29.37 17.46 -0.92
C LEU A 44 -30.04 16.88 0.32
N LYS A 45 -31.37 16.75 0.24
CA LYS A 45 -32.19 16.21 1.33
C LYS A 45 -32.05 14.69 1.45
N GLY A 46 -32.06 14.19 2.69
CA GLY A 46 -31.99 12.76 2.98
C GLY A 46 -30.57 12.19 3.05
N ILE A 47 -29.54 13.02 2.87
CA ILE A 47 -28.12 12.66 3.04
C ILE A 47 -27.56 13.46 4.21
N THR A 48 -26.89 12.77 5.14
CA THR A 48 -26.20 13.44 6.25
C THR A 48 -24.79 13.81 5.82
N PHE A 49 -24.50 15.11 5.81
CA PHE A 49 -23.16 15.63 5.55
C PHE A 49 -22.45 15.92 6.88
N THR A 50 -21.15 15.67 6.93
CA THR A 50 -20.29 16.02 8.06
C THR A 50 -19.06 16.76 7.57
N CYS A 51 -18.78 17.92 8.17
CA CYS A 51 -17.56 18.70 7.94
C CYS A 51 -16.63 18.53 9.14
N ILE A 52 -15.43 18.01 8.91
CA ILE A 52 -14.39 17.91 9.95
C ILE A 52 -13.65 19.24 9.98
N LYS A 53 -13.75 19.97 11.10
CA LYS A 53 -13.09 21.26 11.34
C LYS A 53 -11.94 21.18 12.35
N ASP A 54 -11.81 20.03 13.01
CA ASP A 54 -10.78 19.80 14.03
C ASP A 54 -9.40 19.75 13.37
N GLU A 55 -8.55 20.72 13.70
CA GLU A 55 -7.22 20.87 13.14
C GLU A 55 -6.32 19.67 13.48
N GLU A 56 -6.45 19.09 14.67
CA GLU A 56 -5.65 17.93 15.09
C GLU A 56 -6.01 16.70 14.26
N ILE A 57 -7.30 16.47 14.02
CA ILE A 57 -7.78 15.38 13.16
C ILE A 57 -7.29 15.57 11.73
N ILE A 58 -7.41 16.79 11.20
CA ILE A 58 -6.94 17.13 9.85
C ILE A 58 -5.43 16.90 9.74
N GLN A 59 -4.66 17.39 10.70
CA GLN A 59 -3.21 17.25 10.71
C GLN A 59 -2.77 15.79 10.85
N HIS A 60 -3.39 15.02 11.74
CA HIS A 60 -3.14 13.60 11.88
C HIS A 60 -3.43 12.85 10.56
N HIS A 61 -4.52 13.18 9.89
CA HIS A 61 -4.85 12.59 8.59
C HIS A 61 -3.84 12.97 7.50
N ASN A 62 -3.45 14.24 7.43
CA ASN A 62 -2.44 14.73 6.48
C ASN A 62 -1.09 14.05 6.69
N ASN A 63 -0.65 13.88 7.93
CA ASN A 63 0.59 13.16 8.25
C ASN A 63 0.52 11.70 7.79
N LYS A 64 -0.62 11.03 7.98
CA LYS A 64 -0.85 9.66 7.50
C LYS A 64 -0.82 9.58 5.97
N LEU A 65 -1.42 10.56 5.27
CA LEU A 65 -1.38 10.63 3.81
C LEU A 65 0.03 10.90 3.29
N LEU A 66 0.76 11.81 3.91
CA LEU A 66 2.14 12.12 3.57
C LEU A 66 3.02 10.88 3.71
N ASN A 67 2.93 10.18 4.84
CA ASN A 67 3.67 8.93 5.06
C ASN A 67 3.33 7.87 4.01
N ARG A 68 2.05 7.71 3.63
CA ARG A 68 1.65 6.81 2.55
C ARG A 68 2.27 7.20 1.22
N PHE A 69 2.26 8.48 0.88
CA PHE A 69 2.82 8.98 -0.37
C PHE A 69 4.33 8.73 -0.43
N GLU A 70 5.05 9.06 0.64
CA GLU A 70 6.50 8.85 0.75
C GLU A 70 6.88 7.37 0.68
N ASN A 71 6.07 6.49 1.25
CA ASN A 71 6.33 5.04 1.25
C ASN A 71 5.71 4.30 0.06
N SER A 72 5.06 5.02 -0.86
CA SER A 72 4.44 4.40 -2.03
C SER A 72 5.40 4.25 -3.21
N VAL A 73 5.09 3.29 -4.09
CA VAL A 73 5.76 3.04 -5.37
C VAL A 73 4.76 3.15 -6.50
N ALA A 74 5.16 3.81 -7.59
CA ALA A 74 4.36 3.89 -8.80
C ALA A 74 4.27 2.51 -9.48
N ILE A 75 3.06 2.13 -9.89
CA ILE A 75 2.86 0.92 -10.68
C ILE A 75 3.49 1.11 -12.07
N THR A 76 4.42 0.24 -12.42
CA THR A 76 5.04 0.22 -13.74
C THR A 76 4.01 -0.15 -14.80
N GLY A 77 4.00 0.55 -15.93
CA GLY A 77 3.04 0.29 -17.00
C GLY A 77 1.59 0.66 -16.66
N ALA A 78 1.35 1.51 -15.63
CA ALA A 78 0.00 1.89 -15.20
C ALA A 78 -0.96 2.34 -16.33
N ARG A 79 -0.42 2.92 -17.41
CA ARG A 79 -1.19 3.34 -18.60
C ARG A 79 -1.82 2.20 -19.38
N SER A 80 -1.30 0.97 -19.24
CA SER A 80 -1.80 -0.23 -19.90
C SER A 80 -2.93 -0.90 -19.12
N PHE A 81 -3.17 -0.49 -17.88
CA PHE A 81 -4.24 -1.02 -17.05
C PHE A 81 -5.45 -0.07 -17.05
N HIS A 82 -6.63 -0.67 -17.17
CA HIS A 82 -7.91 0.05 -17.18
C HIS A 82 -8.64 -0.04 -15.83
N CYS A 83 -8.25 -0.98 -14.95
CA CYS A 83 -8.89 -1.15 -13.66
C CYS A 83 -7.86 -1.52 -12.57
N PHE A 84 -8.04 -0.92 -11.39
CA PHE A 84 -7.22 -1.16 -10.20
C PHE A 84 -8.14 -1.51 -9.03
N VAL A 85 -7.93 -2.67 -8.42
CA VAL A 85 -8.72 -3.12 -7.27
C VAL A 85 -7.80 -3.38 -6.09
N PRO A 86 -7.99 -2.69 -4.95
CA PRO A 86 -7.19 -2.94 -3.76
C PRO A 86 -7.45 -4.33 -3.19
N VAL A 87 -6.37 -5.06 -2.90
CA VAL A 87 -6.41 -6.38 -2.26
C VAL A 87 -5.97 -6.29 -0.82
N SER A 88 -4.92 -5.51 -0.57
CA SER A 88 -4.38 -5.23 0.77
C SER A 88 -3.90 -3.79 0.83
N GLU A 89 -3.40 -3.36 1.99
CA GLU A 89 -2.84 -2.02 2.16
C GLU A 89 -1.67 -1.71 1.22
N SER A 90 -0.98 -2.76 0.75
CA SER A 90 0.24 -2.68 -0.05
C SER A 90 0.11 -3.25 -1.45
N ASN A 91 -1.03 -3.84 -1.83
CA ASN A 91 -1.16 -4.54 -3.11
C ASN A 91 -2.44 -4.16 -3.86
N LEU A 92 -2.30 -3.96 -5.17
CA LEU A 92 -3.39 -3.73 -6.11
C LEU A 92 -3.43 -4.84 -7.16
N ARG A 93 -4.64 -5.30 -7.49
CA ARG A 93 -4.90 -6.03 -8.73
C ARG A 93 -5.05 -5.04 -9.86
N CYS A 94 -4.30 -5.23 -10.92
CA CYS A 94 -4.29 -4.40 -12.11
C CYS A 94 -4.84 -5.24 -13.28
N PHE A 95 -5.86 -4.73 -13.95
CA PHE A 95 -6.50 -5.40 -15.08
C PHE A 95 -6.28 -4.59 -16.36
N ILE A 96 -5.91 -5.27 -17.43
CA ILE A 96 -5.70 -4.63 -18.75
C ILE A 96 -7.02 -4.07 -19.28
N THR A 97 -8.13 -4.76 -19.04
CA THR A 97 -9.49 -4.26 -19.35
C THR A 97 -10.42 -4.50 -18.16
N SER A 98 -11.53 -3.76 -18.07
CA SER A 98 -12.49 -3.90 -16.97
C SER A 98 -13.31 -5.21 -16.97
N GLN A 99 -13.21 -6.01 -18.03
CA GLN A 99 -14.06 -7.20 -18.24
C GLN A 99 -13.30 -8.53 -18.15
N VAL A 100 -11.96 -8.50 -18.14
CA VAL A 100 -11.14 -9.71 -18.03
C VAL A 100 -10.97 -10.14 -16.57
N ARG A 101 -10.86 -11.47 -16.37
CA ARG A 101 -10.61 -12.07 -15.05
C ARG A 101 -9.13 -12.15 -14.70
N GLU A 102 -8.27 -12.08 -15.71
CA GLU A 102 -6.82 -12.07 -15.53
C GLU A 102 -6.37 -10.72 -14.97
N TYR A 103 -5.49 -10.78 -13.97
CA TYR A 103 -4.95 -9.62 -13.30
C TYR A 103 -3.48 -9.83 -12.96
N GLU A 104 -2.77 -8.73 -12.85
CA GLU A 104 -1.45 -8.68 -12.24
C GLU A 104 -1.55 -8.11 -10.84
N ILE A 105 -0.79 -8.65 -9.88
CA ILE A 105 -0.67 -8.05 -8.56
C ILE A 105 0.57 -7.17 -8.54
N HIS A 106 0.38 -5.90 -8.22
CA HIS A 106 1.46 -4.93 -8.07
C HIS A 106 1.53 -4.44 -6.63
N SER A 107 2.73 -4.44 -6.07
CA SER A 107 3.00 -3.84 -4.76
C SER A 107 3.09 -2.32 -4.90
N THR A 108 2.32 -1.59 -4.11
CA THR A 108 2.30 -0.13 -4.07
C THR A 108 3.12 0.45 -2.93
N THR A 109 3.73 -0.38 -2.08
CA THR A 109 4.65 0.06 -1.02
C THR A 109 6.08 -0.18 -1.44
N LYS A 110 6.97 0.73 -1.05
CA LYS A 110 8.42 0.55 -1.15
C LYS A 110 8.79 -0.74 -0.44
N ALA A 111 9.64 -1.53 -1.07
CA ALA A 111 10.26 -2.65 -0.39
C ALA A 111 10.98 -2.08 0.85
N VAL A 112 10.73 -2.68 2.01
CA VAL A 112 11.48 -2.34 3.22
C VAL A 112 12.94 -2.59 2.89
N GLN A 113 13.77 -1.54 2.97
CA GLN A 113 15.21 -1.72 2.92
C GLN A 113 15.60 -2.42 4.22
N ILE A 114 15.86 -3.72 4.11
CA ILE A 114 16.36 -4.51 5.23
C ILE A 114 17.87 -4.25 5.26
N THR A 115 18.34 -3.59 6.31
CA THR A 115 19.76 -3.54 6.61
C THR A 115 20.17 -4.92 7.10
N LEU A 116 21.04 -5.58 6.36
CA LEU A 116 21.58 -6.89 6.72
C LEU A 116 23.01 -6.72 7.21
N HIS A 117 23.39 -7.53 8.19
CA HIS A 117 24.74 -7.68 8.66
C HIS A 117 25.22 -9.12 8.48
N THR A 118 26.53 -9.29 8.39
CA THR A 118 27.12 -10.63 8.41
C THR A 118 26.74 -11.35 9.70
N ARG A 119 26.37 -12.62 9.55
CA ARG A 119 25.83 -13.53 10.59
C ARG A 119 24.37 -13.29 11.01
N ASP A 120 23.64 -12.41 10.34
CA ASP A 120 22.20 -12.32 10.55
C ASP A 120 21.49 -13.61 10.11
N SER A 121 20.52 -14.05 10.91
CA SER A 121 19.63 -15.15 10.55
C SER A 121 18.45 -14.61 9.74
N ILE A 122 18.26 -15.09 8.53
CA ILE A 122 17.21 -14.66 7.61
C ILE A 122 16.34 -15.83 7.15
N ALA A 123 15.15 -15.51 6.64
CA ALA A 123 14.33 -16.42 5.85
C ALA A 123 14.28 -15.91 4.41
N CYS A 124 14.56 -16.77 3.43
CA CYS A 124 14.54 -16.42 2.01
C CYS A 124 13.86 -17.52 1.18
N VAL A 125 13.49 -17.20 -0.06
CA VAL A 125 12.85 -18.16 -0.99
C VAL A 125 13.87 -18.64 -2.01
N TYR A 126 14.03 -19.96 -2.13
CA TYR A 126 14.87 -20.62 -3.13
C TYR A 126 14.09 -21.81 -3.71
N ASP A 127 14.01 -21.85 -5.04
CA ASP A 127 13.23 -22.84 -5.80
C ASP A 127 11.74 -22.95 -5.36
N GLY A 128 11.12 -21.79 -5.12
CA GLY A 128 9.72 -21.70 -4.68
C GLY A 128 9.46 -22.15 -3.24
N GLN A 129 10.49 -22.57 -2.50
CA GLN A 129 10.40 -22.97 -1.10
C GLN A 129 11.10 -21.96 -0.18
N TRP A 130 10.61 -21.81 1.04
CA TRP A 130 11.24 -20.93 2.04
C TRP A 130 12.35 -21.68 2.80
N TRP A 131 13.44 -20.99 3.10
CA TRP A 131 14.62 -21.54 3.76
C TRP A 131 15.12 -20.58 4.84
N LEU A 132 15.64 -21.14 5.94
CA LEU A 132 16.40 -20.34 6.91
C LEU A 132 17.88 -20.38 6.55
N ALA A 133 18.52 -19.22 6.56
CA ALA A 133 19.92 -19.07 6.24
C ALA A 133 20.61 -18.07 7.16
N GLU A 134 21.93 -18.13 7.20
CA GLU A 134 22.80 -17.14 7.82
C GLU A 134 23.49 -16.32 6.73
N VAL A 135 23.52 -15.01 6.87
CA VAL A 135 24.27 -14.13 5.96
C VAL A 135 25.77 -14.36 6.14
N ASN A 136 26.43 -14.84 5.10
CA ASN A 136 27.87 -15.09 5.10
C ASN A 136 28.67 -13.90 4.60
N ASP A 137 28.18 -13.23 3.55
CA ASP A 137 28.82 -12.05 2.97
C ASP A 137 27.80 -11.15 2.25
N ILE A 138 28.12 -9.86 2.12
CA ILE A 138 27.25 -8.85 1.48
C ILE A 138 28.09 -8.09 0.45
N SER A 139 27.68 -8.10 -0.81
CA SER A 139 28.34 -7.34 -1.86
C SER A 139 27.61 -6.03 -2.12
N ASP A 140 28.20 -4.92 -1.69
CA ASP A 140 27.65 -3.59 -1.95
C ASP A 140 27.68 -3.21 -3.45
N ILE A 141 28.61 -3.81 -4.20
CA ILE A 141 28.81 -3.57 -5.64
C ILE A 141 27.72 -4.28 -6.45
N ASN A 142 27.48 -5.57 -6.18
CA ASN A 142 26.53 -6.37 -6.94
C ASN A 142 25.10 -6.29 -6.40
N LYS A 143 24.91 -5.69 -5.21
CA LYS A 143 23.63 -5.64 -4.49
C LYS A 143 23.04 -7.02 -4.23
N ASP A 144 23.91 -7.99 -3.94
CA ASP A 144 23.54 -9.36 -3.58
C ASP A 144 24.14 -9.79 -2.23
N VAL A 145 23.60 -10.88 -1.70
CA VAL A 145 23.94 -11.41 -0.38
C VAL A 145 24.25 -12.89 -0.52
N LEU A 146 25.43 -13.30 -0.06
CA LEU A 146 25.80 -14.70 0.03
C LEU A 146 25.29 -15.26 1.35
N VAL A 147 24.53 -16.34 1.29
CA VAL A 147 23.88 -16.94 2.46
C VAL A 147 24.25 -18.41 2.59
N ILE A 148 24.35 -18.90 3.83
CA ILE A 148 24.57 -20.32 4.15
C ILE A 148 23.29 -20.87 4.77
N PHE A 149 22.63 -21.78 4.07
CA PHE A 149 21.42 -22.43 4.57
C PHE A 149 21.69 -23.26 5.82
N TYR A 150 20.79 -23.18 6.79
CA TYR A 150 20.81 -24.08 7.94
C TYR A 150 20.37 -25.49 7.50
N HIS A 151 21.30 -26.46 7.53
CA HIS A 151 21.19 -27.90 7.26
C HIS A 151 20.14 -28.37 6.20
N PRO A 152 20.53 -29.08 5.13
CA PRO A 152 19.71 -29.40 3.94
C PRO A 152 18.47 -30.31 4.15
N ALA A 153 18.01 -30.55 5.37
CA ALA A 153 16.85 -31.40 5.65
C ALA A 153 15.48 -30.72 5.35
N GLY A 154 15.42 -29.86 4.32
CA GLY A 154 14.21 -29.23 3.80
C GLY A 154 13.74 -27.97 4.53
N PRO A 155 12.59 -27.40 4.10
CA PRO A 155 11.95 -26.24 4.73
C PRO A 155 11.54 -26.58 6.17
N ARG A 156 12.44 -26.36 7.14
CA ARG A 156 12.24 -26.74 8.54
C ARG A 156 11.46 -25.68 9.31
N THR A 157 10.45 -26.13 10.04
CA THR A 157 9.65 -25.33 10.96
C THR A 157 10.32 -25.00 12.31
N ALA A 158 11.58 -25.39 12.55
CA ALA A 158 12.24 -25.17 13.85
C ALA A 158 13.77 -24.96 13.79
N LEU A 159 14.23 -24.02 14.61
CA LEU A 159 15.62 -23.55 14.71
C LEU A 159 16.45 -24.49 15.60
N ARG A 160 17.54 -25.07 15.07
CA ARG A 160 18.52 -25.82 15.88
C ARG A 160 19.91 -25.24 15.65
N LYS A 161 20.33 -24.34 16.55
CA LYS A 161 21.67 -23.74 16.53
C LYS A 161 22.72 -24.85 16.69
N ARG A 162 23.72 -24.91 15.79
CA ARG A 162 24.82 -25.88 15.89
C ARG A 162 25.53 -25.69 17.24
N ARG A 163 25.55 -26.74 18.07
CA ARG A 163 26.39 -26.78 19.28
C ARG A 163 27.84 -26.96 18.83
N LYS A 164 28.76 -26.11 19.30
CA LYS A 164 30.20 -26.28 19.10
C LYS A 164 30.62 -27.61 19.73
N THR A 165 31.06 -28.57 18.93
CA THR A 165 31.76 -29.76 19.42
C THR A 165 33.18 -29.34 19.79
N LYS A 166 33.54 -29.48 21.08
CA LYS A 166 34.93 -29.37 21.54
C LYS A 166 35.72 -30.47 20.83
N LEU A 167 36.66 -30.08 19.97
CA LEU A 167 37.71 -30.97 19.49
C LEU A 167 38.60 -31.29 20.70
N GLY A 168 38.64 -32.57 21.08
CA GLY A 168 39.67 -33.08 22.00
C GLY A 168 40.99 -33.16 21.25
N CYS A 169 42.03 -32.56 21.82
CA CYS A 169 43.41 -32.75 21.38
C CYS A 169 43.89 -34.18 21.72
N PRO A 170 44.77 -34.79 20.92
CA PRO A 170 45.74 -35.75 21.43
C PRO A 170 46.80 -35.05 22.30
#